data_AF-S7PLT7-F1
#
_entry.id   AF-S7PLT7-F1
#
_cell.length_a   1.000
_cell.length_b   1.000
_cell.length_c   1.000
_cell.angle_alpha   90.00
_cell.angle_beta   90.00
_cell.angle_gamma   90.00
#
_symmetry.space_group_name_H-M   'P 1'
#
loop_
_entity.id
_entity.type
_entity.pdbx_description
1 polymer ?
#
loop_
_entity_poly.entity_id
_entity_poly.type
_entity_poly.pdbx_seq_one_letter_code
_entity_poly.pdbx_strand_id
1 'polypeptide(L)'
;MASLPAKRPAPPSPAYQSAAADCIYVTWGRVPELVGGASRAVGQGVGGGVKDRGFPEHKVIIVGLDNAGKTTILYQFLMNEVVHTSPTIGSNVEEIVVKNTHFLMWDIGGQESLRSSWNTYYSNTEFIILVVDSIDRERLAITKEELYRMLAHEDLRKAAVLIFANKQDMKGCMTAAEISKYLTLSSIKDHPWHIQSCCALTGEGLCQGLEWMTSRIGVR
;
A
#
# COMPACT_ATOMS: atom_id res chain seq x y z
N MET A 1 -10.37 -7.46 -23.70
CA MET A 1 -10.43 -5.98 -23.76
C MET A 1 -9.58 -5.45 -22.61
N ALA A 2 -8.44 -4.84 -22.89
CA ALA A 2 -7.59 -4.24 -21.86
C ALA A 2 -8.25 -2.94 -21.37
N SER A 3 -8.47 -2.82 -20.07
CA SER A 3 -8.88 -1.58 -19.43
C SER A 3 -7.73 -0.58 -19.49
N LEU A 4 -8.01 0.64 -19.96
CA LEU A 4 -7.05 1.74 -19.93
C LEU A 4 -6.67 2.04 -18.46
N PRO A 5 -5.39 2.32 -18.15
CA PRO A 5 -5.02 2.79 -16.81
C PRO A 5 -5.79 4.08 -16.50
N ALA A 6 -6.19 4.24 -15.23
CA ALA A 6 -6.78 5.49 -14.76
C ALA A 6 -5.82 6.65 -15.11
N LYS A 7 -6.34 7.72 -15.71
CA LYS A 7 -5.53 8.91 -16.01
C LYS A 7 -4.96 9.45 -14.70
N ARG A 8 -3.65 9.74 -14.65
CA ARG A 8 -3.03 10.44 -13.52
C ARG A 8 -3.81 11.75 -13.25
N PRO A 9 -4.31 11.96 -12.04
CA PRO A 9 -4.84 13.24 -11.59
C PRO A 9 -3.76 14.33 -11.64
N ALA A 10 -4.18 15.59 -11.84
CA ALA A 10 -3.28 16.73 -11.78
C ALA A 10 -2.73 16.89 -10.35
N PRO A 11 -1.48 17.37 -10.18
CA PRO A 11 -0.96 17.66 -8.85
C PRO A 11 -1.81 18.73 -8.15
N PRO A 12 -2.02 18.63 -6.82
CA PRO A 12 -2.79 19.61 -6.06
C PRO A 12 -2.13 20.99 -6.08
N SER A 13 -2.95 22.04 -5.94
CA SER A 13 -2.47 23.43 -5.96
C SER A 13 -1.54 23.75 -4.77
N PRO A 14 -0.62 24.73 -4.89
CA PRO A 14 0.31 25.11 -3.82
C PRO A 14 -0.32 25.60 -2.50
N ALA A 15 -1.65 25.79 -2.45
CA ALA A 15 -2.37 26.37 -1.32
C ALA A 15 -2.80 25.36 -0.24
N TYR A 16 -2.39 24.09 -0.31
CA TYR A 16 -2.92 23.02 0.53
C TYR A 16 -1.99 22.67 1.71
N GLN A 17 -2.08 23.44 2.79
CA GLN A 17 -1.48 23.12 4.10
C GLN A 17 -2.62 22.92 5.12
N SER A 18 -2.95 21.66 5.39
CA SER A 18 -3.85 21.19 6.43
C SER A 18 -3.15 20.04 7.15
N ALA A 19 -3.56 19.67 8.37
CA ALA A 19 -2.86 18.71 9.24
C ALA A 19 -2.56 17.31 8.62
N ALA A 20 -3.21 16.93 7.52
CA ALA A 20 -2.86 15.74 6.72
C ALA A 20 -1.58 15.93 5.86
N ALA A 21 -1.26 17.17 5.48
CA ALA A 21 -0.08 17.56 4.72
C ALA A 21 1.22 17.50 5.54
N ASP A 22 1.14 17.49 6.88
CA ASP A 22 2.33 17.47 7.75
C ASP A 22 2.97 16.07 7.89
N CYS A 23 2.20 14.99 7.63
CA CYS A 23 2.73 13.62 7.70
C CYS A 23 3.24 13.11 6.34
N ILE A 24 2.67 13.57 5.23
CA ILE A 24 3.00 13.10 3.88
C ILE A 24 3.51 14.28 3.05
N TYR A 25 4.82 14.56 3.17
CA TYR A 25 5.49 15.41 2.19
C TYR A 25 5.64 14.64 0.89
N VAL A 26 4.62 14.68 0.02
CA VAL A 26 4.80 14.29 -1.38
C VAL A 26 5.67 15.37 -2.03
N THR A 27 6.99 15.20 -2.00
CA THR A 27 7.82 15.89 -2.99
C THR A 27 7.51 15.22 -4.32
N TRP A 28 6.88 15.97 -5.23
CA TRP A 28 6.88 15.63 -6.66
C TRP A 28 8.33 15.73 -7.14
N GLY A 29 9.12 14.70 -6.83
CA GLY A 29 10.44 14.50 -7.38
C GLY A 29 10.28 14.36 -8.89
N ARG A 30 11.07 15.12 -9.64
CA ARG A 30 11.08 15.09 -11.09
C ARG A 30 11.48 13.68 -11.54
N VAL A 31 10.51 12.81 -11.83
CA VAL A 31 10.78 11.56 -12.55
C VAL A 31 11.40 12.01 -13.88
N PRO A 32 12.63 11.58 -14.24
CA PRO A 32 13.18 11.88 -15.54
C PRO A 32 12.19 11.37 -16.59
N GLU A 33 11.78 12.23 -17.52
CA GLU A 33 10.86 11.85 -18.60
C GLU A 33 11.36 10.57 -19.27
N LEU A 34 10.63 9.46 -19.09
CA LEU A 34 10.70 8.35 -20.02
C LEU A 34 9.98 8.78 -21.29
N VAL A 35 10.69 9.54 -22.10
CA VAL A 35 10.28 9.83 -23.47
C VAL A 35 10.39 8.53 -24.27
N GLY A 36 9.26 8.06 -24.76
CA GLY A 36 9.19 7.20 -25.94
C GLY A 36 9.44 5.72 -25.71
N GLY A 37 8.45 4.90 -26.10
CA GLY A 37 8.57 3.46 -26.08
C GLY A 37 9.73 2.94 -26.95
N ALA A 38 10.47 2.00 -26.39
CA ALA A 38 11.05 0.86 -27.11
C ALA A 38 11.57 -0.13 -26.07
N SER A 39 11.13 -1.38 -26.18
CA SER A 39 11.80 -2.53 -25.58
C SER A 39 13.26 -2.53 -25.99
N ARG A 40 14.21 -2.58 -25.04
CA ARG A 40 15.54 -3.10 -25.34
C ARG A 40 16.32 -3.64 -24.15
N ALA A 41 16.90 -4.79 -24.46
CA ALA A 41 17.80 -5.68 -23.75
C ALA A 41 18.88 -5.04 -22.86
N VAL A 42 19.25 -5.83 -21.85
CA VAL A 42 20.45 -5.74 -21.02
C VAL A 42 21.71 -5.60 -21.89
N GLY A 43 22.50 -4.55 -21.65
CA GLY A 43 23.82 -4.34 -22.22
C GLY A 43 24.78 -3.73 -21.18
N GLN A 44 25.93 -4.36 -21.00
CA GLN A 44 27.03 -3.91 -20.14
C GLN A 44 27.71 -2.64 -20.70
N GLY A 45 28.13 -1.70 -19.85
CA GLY A 45 28.99 -0.57 -20.27
C GLY A 45 29.16 0.54 -19.22
N VAL A 46 30.43 0.85 -18.91
CA VAL A 46 30.99 1.64 -17.80
C VAL A 46 30.84 3.17 -17.95
N GLY A 47 30.67 3.90 -16.83
CA GLY A 47 31.37 5.17 -16.57
C GLY A 47 30.55 6.41 -16.16
N GLY A 48 30.91 6.99 -14.99
CA GLY A 48 30.78 8.42 -14.69
C GLY A 48 29.59 8.82 -13.81
N GLY A 49 29.84 9.08 -12.53
CA GLY A 49 28.82 9.26 -11.51
C GLY A 49 28.20 10.65 -11.40
N VAL A 50 26.89 10.65 -11.19
CA VAL A 50 26.25 11.40 -10.12
C VAL A 50 25.84 10.34 -9.10
N LYS A 51 26.47 10.30 -7.93
CA LYS A 51 25.92 9.50 -6.82
C LYS A 51 24.64 10.21 -6.41
N ASP A 52 23.52 9.77 -6.99
CA ASP A 52 22.22 10.00 -6.40
C ASP A 52 22.37 9.67 -4.92
N ARG A 53 22.08 10.62 -4.03
CA ARG A 53 21.95 10.29 -2.61
C ARG A 53 20.61 9.56 -2.48
N GLY A 54 20.55 8.35 -3.06
CA GLY A 54 19.37 7.51 -3.13
C GLY A 54 19.05 7.07 -1.72
N PHE A 55 18.05 7.70 -1.12
CA PHE A 55 17.43 7.14 0.06
C PHE A 55 16.97 5.72 -0.29
N PRO A 56 17.19 4.72 0.58
CA PRO A 56 16.72 3.36 0.33
C PRO A 56 15.22 3.37 0.01
N GLU A 57 14.85 2.75 -1.10
CA GLU A 57 13.45 2.52 -1.47
C GLU A 57 12.94 1.27 -0.76
N HIS A 58 11.80 1.38 -0.10
CA HIS A 58 11.16 0.28 0.62
C HIS A 58 9.96 -0.23 -0.17
N LYS A 59 10.02 -1.49 -0.59
CA LYS A 59 8.92 -2.10 -1.35
C LYS A 59 7.75 -2.46 -0.44
N VAL A 60 6.56 -2.05 -0.84
CA VAL A 60 5.30 -2.31 -0.14
C VAL A 60 4.29 -2.94 -1.09
N ILE A 61 3.58 -3.97 -0.64
CA ILE A 61 2.39 -4.48 -1.34
C ILE A 61 1.13 -4.07 -0.57
N ILE A 62 0.13 -3.57 -1.28
CA ILE A 62 -1.21 -3.28 -0.76
C ILE A 62 -2.15 -4.37 -1.26
N VAL A 63 -2.66 -5.15 -0.33
CA VAL A 63 -3.45 -6.37 -0.57
C VAL A 63 -4.69 -6.38 0.31
N GLY A 64 -5.62 -7.29 0.03
CA GLY A 64 -6.95 -7.33 0.62
C GLY A 64 -8.02 -7.56 -0.43
N LEU A 65 -9.21 -7.96 0.01
CA LEU A 65 -10.29 -8.34 -0.91
C LEU A 65 -10.72 -7.15 -1.79
N ASP A 66 -11.40 -7.46 -2.88
CA ASP A 66 -12.11 -6.46 -3.67
C ASP A 66 -13.05 -5.63 -2.80
N ASN A 67 -13.22 -4.36 -3.17
CA ASN A 67 -13.99 -3.36 -2.42
C ASN A 67 -13.43 -2.94 -1.05
N ALA A 68 -12.31 -3.50 -0.56
CA ALA A 68 -11.75 -3.13 0.74
C ALA A 68 -11.23 -1.67 0.83
N GLY A 69 -10.95 -1.03 -0.31
CA GLY A 69 -10.50 0.37 -0.38
C GLY A 69 -8.99 0.57 -0.60
N LYS A 70 -8.27 -0.44 -1.12
CA LYS A 70 -6.82 -0.40 -1.36
C LYS A 70 -6.37 0.77 -2.26
N THR A 71 -6.94 0.86 -3.44
CA THR A 71 -6.63 1.93 -4.41
C THR A 71 -7.03 3.31 -3.88
N THR A 72 -8.13 3.39 -3.13
CA THR A 72 -8.54 4.63 -2.46
C THR A 72 -7.50 5.07 -1.44
N ILE A 73 -6.97 4.16 -0.60
CA ILE A 73 -5.89 4.46 0.35
C ILE A 73 -4.62 4.92 -0.40
N LEU A 74 -4.22 4.22 -1.47
CA LEU A 74 -3.05 4.61 -2.26
C LEU A 74 -3.17 6.05 -2.79
N TYR A 75 -4.31 6.41 -3.39
CA TYR A 75 -4.52 7.76 -3.90
C TYR A 75 -4.76 8.79 -2.81
N GLN A 76 -5.32 8.40 -1.66
CA GLN A 76 -5.41 9.25 -0.49
C GLN A 76 -4.02 9.64 0.01
N PHE A 77 -3.04 8.72 -0.02
CA PHE A 77 -1.64 9.06 0.30
C PHE A 77 -1.02 10.02 -0.71
N LEU A 78 -1.31 9.85 -2.01
CA LEU A 78 -0.67 10.63 -3.07
C LEU A 78 -1.22 12.04 -3.23
N MET A 79 -2.54 12.19 -3.08
CA MET A 79 -3.26 13.39 -3.50
C MET A 79 -3.96 14.09 -2.34
N ASN A 80 -4.11 13.40 -1.20
CA ASN A 80 -4.94 13.85 -0.10
C ASN A 80 -6.39 14.21 -0.53
N GLU A 81 -6.86 13.54 -1.60
CA GLU A 81 -8.19 13.71 -2.18
C GLU A 81 -8.78 12.34 -2.50
N VAL A 82 -10.11 12.24 -2.38
CA VAL A 82 -10.84 11.02 -2.73
C VAL A 82 -11.01 10.95 -4.25
N VAL A 83 -10.33 9.99 -4.85
CA VAL A 83 -10.51 9.66 -6.27
C VAL A 83 -11.57 8.58 -6.40
N HIS A 84 -12.51 8.76 -7.34
CA HIS A 84 -13.41 7.68 -7.74
C HIS A 84 -12.62 6.57 -8.43
N THR A 85 -12.65 5.37 -7.85
CA THR A 85 -11.91 4.21 -8.35
C THR A 85 -12.85 3.15 -8.91
N SER A 86 -12.45 2.51 -10.01
CA SER A 86 -13.05 1.26 -10.50
C SER A 86 -12.30 0.05 -9.93
N PRO A 87 -12.87 -1.17 -9.94
CA PRO A 87 -12.16 -2.37 -9.53
C PRO A 87 -10.83 -2.52 -10.29
N THR A 88 -9.73 -2.63 -9.52
CA THR A 88 -8.40 -2.81 -10.10
C THR A 88 -8.28 -4.18 -10.77
N ILE A 89 -7.81 -4.17 -12.00
CA ILE A 89 -7.42 -5.36 -12.77
C ILE A 89 -5.90 -5.33 -12.88
N GLY A 90 -5.22 -6.35 -12.35
CA GLY A 90 -3.75 -6.38 -12.28
C GLY A 90 -3.22 -5.58 -11.08
N SER A 91 -2.30 -4.65 -11.32
CA SER A 91 -1.67 -3.83 -10.27
C SER A 91 -1.39 -2.39 -10.69
N ASN A 92 -1.45 -1.46 -9.75
CA ASN A 92 -0.89 -0.12 -9.87
C ASN A 92 0.43 -0.03 -9.08
N VAL A 93 1.37 0.80 -9.54
CA VAL A 93 2.60 1.10 -8.80
C VAL A 93 2.79 2.61 -8.73
N GLU A 94 2.99 3.12 -7.52
CA GLU A 94 3.27 4.53 -7.29
C GLU A 94 4.31 4.66 -6.18
N GLU A 95 5.09 5.73 -6.24
CA GLU A 95 6.06 6.09 -5.22
C GLU A 95 5.44 7.12 -4.27
N ILE A 96 5.52 6.87 -2.96
CA ILE A 96 5.17 7.87 -1.95
C ILE A 96 6.39 8.20 -1.10
N VAL A 97 6.53 9.47 -0.75
CA VAL A 97 7.58 9.95 0.14
C VAL A 97 6.95 10.36 1.46
N VAL A 98 7.41 9.74 2.54
CA VAL A 98 6.99 10.07 3.91
C VAL A 98 8.24 10.54 4.64
N LYS A 99 8.31 11.85 4.93
CA LYS A 99 9.53 12.51 5.44
C LYS A 99 10.69 12.33 4.44
N ASN A 100 11.71 11.53 4.78
CA ASN A 100 12.86 11.22 3.92
C ASN A 100 12.91 9.72 3.53
N THR A 101 11.76 9.04 3.61
CA THR A 101 11.62 7.63 3.32
C THR A 101 10.80 7.45 2.05
N HIS A 102 11.35 6.67 1.11
CA HIS A 102 10.71 6.37 -0.15
C HIS A 102 10.05 4.99 -0.06
N PHE A 103 8.76 4.94 -0.37
CA PHE A 103 8.01 3.69 -0.45
C PHE A 103 7.52 3.46 -1.87
N LEU A 104 7.85 2.30 -2.44
CA LEU A 104 7.31 1.84 -3.71
C LEU A 104 6.08 0.97 -3.45
N MET A 105 4.90 1.56 -3.64
CA MET A 105 3.60 0.98 -3.28
C MET A 105 2.98 0.23 -4.46
N TRP A 106 2.81 -1.08 -4.32
CA TRP A 106 2.13 -1.94 -5.30
C TRP A 106 0.70 -2.23 -4.85
N ASP A 107 -0.30 -1.55 -5.42
CA ASP A 107 -1.73 -1.84 -5.21
C ASP A 107 -2.19 -2.98 -6.13
N ILE A 108 -2.57 -4.12 -5.55
CA ILE A 108 -2.84 -5.35 -6.29
C ILE A 108 -4.35 -5.65 -6.28
N GLY A 109 -4.90 -6.07 -7.42
CA GLY A 109 -6.31 -6.45 -7.56
C GLY A 109 -6.73 -7.52 -6.54
N GLY A 110 -7.87 -7.29 -5.87
CA GLY A 110 -8.37 -8.15 -4.77
C GLY A 110 -9.51 -9.10 -5.13
N GLN A 111 -9.92 -9.10 -6.40
CA GLN A 111 -10.99 -9.97 -6.91
C GLN A 111 -10.56 -11.43 -6.78
N GLU A 112 -11.49 -12.34 -6.51
CA GLU A 112 -11.19 -13.76 -6.29
C GLU A 112 -10.29 -14.37 -7.39
N SER A 113 -10.58 -14.10 -8.65
CA SER A 113 -9.81 -14.56 -9.80
C SER A 113 -8.39 -14.02 -9.89
N LEU A 114 -8.07 -12.96 -9.14
CA LEU A 114 -6.76 -12.29 -9.13
C LEU A 114 -5.94 -12.62 -7.88
N ARG A 115 -6.52 -13.19 -6.82
CA ARG A 115 -5.79 -13.43 -5.55
C ARG A 115 -4.64 -14.43 -5.70
N SER A 116 -4.78 -15.38 -6.62
CA SER A 116 -3.74 -16.37 -6.91
C SER A 116 -2.45 -15.77 -7.49
N SER A 117 -2.48 -14.54 -8.02
CA SER A 117 -1.30 -13.86 -8.57
C SER A 117 -0.59 -12.94 -7.57
N TRP A 118 -1.09 -12.77 -6.34
CA TRP A 118 -0.46 -11.92 -5.33
C TRP A 118 1.00 -12.33 -5.07
N ASN A 119 1.29 -13.63 -5.12
CA ASN A 119 2.63 -14.17 -4.89
C ASN A 119 3.68 -13.68 -5.89
N THR A 120 3.26 -13.23 -7.08
CA THR A 120 4.17 -12.65 -8.09
C THR A 120 4.80 -11.34 -7.63
N TYR A 121 4.27 -10.72 -6.58
CA TYR A 121 4.75 -9.47 -6.02
C TYR A 121 5.56 -9.63 -4.72
N TYR A 122 5.67 -10.83 -4.14
CA TYR A 122 6.24 -11.01 -2.80
C TYR A 122 7.74 -10.76 -2.71
N SER A 123 8.51 -11.15 -3.73
CA SER A 123 9.97 -11.05 -3.67
C SER A 123 10.43 -9.61 -3.35
N ASN A 124 11.32 -9.49 -2.38
CA ASN A 124 11.84 -8.22 -1.83
C ASN A 124 10.79 -7.30 -1.17
N THR A 125 9.60 -7.80 -0.82
CA THR A 125 8.62 -7.00 -0.08
C THR A 125 9.05 -6.82 1.37
N GLU A 126 9.12 -5.57 1.83
CA GLU A 126 9.45 -5.23 3.21
C GLU A 126 8.20 -5.00 4.06
N PHE A 127 7.13 -4.51 3.44
CA PHE A 127 5.88 -4.22 4.11
C PHE A 127 4.68 -4.76 3.35
N ILE A 128 3.74 -5.32 4.09
CA ILE A 128 2.42 -5.70 3.61
C ILE A 128 1.42 -4.74 4.24
N ILE A 129 0.66 -4.02 3.42
CA ILE A 129 -0.54 -3.32 3.86
C ILE A 129 -1.74 -4.21 3.52
N LEU A 130 -2.32 -4.85 4.54
CA LEU A 130 -3.58 -5.58 4.41
C LEU A 130 -4.75 -4.65 4.70
N VAL A 131 -5.57 -4.37 3.70
CA VAL A 131 -6.78 -3.55 3.86
C VAL A 131 -7.99 -4.45 4.08
N VAL A 132 -8.68 -4.23 5.19
CA VAL A 132 -9.88 -4.96 5.60
C VAL A 132 -11.08 -4.03 5.52
N ASP A 133 -12.13 -4.48 4.82
CA ASP A 133 -13.43 -3.81 4.87
C ASP A 133 -14.09 -4.10 6.21
N SER A 134 -14.23 -3.09 7.07
CA SER A 134 -14.77 -3.28 8.41
C SER A 134 -16.27 -3.56 8.44
N ILE A 135 -16.99 -3.37 7.33
CA ILE A 135 -18.43 -3.69 7.22
C ILE A 135 -18.63 -5.14 6.78
N ASP A 136 -17.65 -5.73 6.10
CA ASP A 136 -17.76 -7.02 5.44
C ASP A 136 -17.40 -8.20 6.37
N ARG A 137 -18.27 -8.43 7.35
CA ARG A 137 -18.10 -9.50 8.34
C ARG A 137 -18.10 -10.90 7.69
N GLU A 138 -18.88 -11.07 6.62
CA GLU A 138 -19.07 -12.35 5.95
C GLU A 138 -17.78 -12.84 5.26
N ARG A 139 -16.99 -11.92 4.68
CA ARG A 139 -15.76 -12.27 3.97
C ARG A 139 -14.49 -12.22 4.82
N LEU A 140 -14.60 -11.92 6.13
CA LEU A 140 -13.44 -11.86 7.02
C LEU A 140 -12.72 -13.20 7.18
N ALA A 141 -13.42 -14.32 7.01
CA ALA A 141 -12.82 -15.66 6.95
C ALA A 141 -11.85 -15.80 5.77
N ILE A 142 -12.22 -15.25 4.61
CA ILE A 142 -11.39 -15.25 3.40
C ILE A 142 -10.16 -14.37 3.62
N THR A 143 -10.34 -13.16 4.19
CA THR A 143 -9.22 -12.29 4.56
C THR A 143 -8.23 -12.98 5.48
N LYS A 144 -8.73 -13.75 6.47
CA LYS A 144 -7.88 -14.53 7.37
C LYS A 144 -7.08 -15.59 6.62
N GLU A 145 -7.73 -16.36 5.77
CA GLU A 145 -7.06 -17.40 4.99
C GLU A 145 -5.95 -16.80 4.10
N GLU A 146 -6.25 -15.72 3.38
CA GLU A 146 -5.27 -15.01 2.55
C GLU A 146 -4.10 -14.46 3.38
N LEU A 147 -4.37 -13.85 4.54
CA LEU A 147 -3.32 -13.35 5.43
C LEU A 147 -2.36 -14.48 5.82
N TYR A 148 -2.85 -15.59 6.37
CA TYR A 148 -1.97 -16.68 6.79
C TYR A 148 -1.29 -17.39 5.62
N ARG A 149 -1.93 -17.46 4.45
CA ARG A 149 -1.29 -17.97 3.22
C ARG A 149 -0.12 -17.10 2.79
N MET A 150 -0.26 -15.77 2.88
CA MET A 150 0.83 -14.83 2.61
C MET A 150 1.98 -14.98 3.62
N LEU A 151 1.69 -14.99 4.92
CA LEU A 151 2.72 -15.06 5.95
C LEU A 151 3.48 -16.40 5.94
N ALA A 152 2.86 -17.48 5.46
CA ALA A 152 3.54 -18.75 5.27
C ALA A 152 4.55 -18.76 4.10
N HIS A 153 4.51 -17.78 3.19
CA HIS A 153 5.36 -17.74 2.00
C HIS A 153 6.79 -17.29 2.34
N GLU A 154 7.79 -17.98 1.79
CA GLU A 154 9.20 -17.77 2.12
C GLU A 154 9.70 -16.34 1.84
N ASP A 155 9.29 -15.77 0.70
CA ASP A 155 9.63 -14.39 0.31
C ASP A 155 9.12 -13.33 1.28
N LEU A 156 8.11 -13.63 2.10
CA LEU A 156 7.50 -12.67 3.02
C LEU A 156 7.99 -12.82 4.46
N ARG A 157 8.82 -13.80 4.80
CA ARG A 157 9.25 -14.10 6.19
C ARG A 157 9.78 -12.93 7.01
N LYS A 158 10.27 -11.87 6.36
CA LYS A 158 10.82 -10.67 7.01
C LYS A 158 9.91 -9.44 6.90
N ALA A 159 8.79 -9.55 6.19
CA ALA A 159 7.91 -8.44 5.94
C ALA A 159 7.10 -8.07 7.18
N ALA A 160 7.02 -6.78 7.50
CA ALA A 160 6.13 -6.26 8.53
C ALA A 160 4.71 -6.08 7.97
N VAL A 161 3.69 -6.28 8.80
CA VAL A 161 2.28 -6.27 8.37
C VAL A 161 1.52 -5.12 9.01
N LEU A 162 1.12 -4.13 8.21
CA LEU A 162 0.16 -3.13 8.62
C LEU A 162 -1.24 -3.56 8.19
N ILE A 163 -2.17 -3.66 9.14
CA ILE A 163 -3.57 -3.95 8.87
C ILE A 163 -4.36 -2.64 8.98
N PHE A 164 -5.01 -2.22 7.90
CA PHE A 164 -5.99 -1.15 7.94
C PHE A 164 -7.39 -1.72 8.11
N ALA A 165 -8.01 -1.44 9.26
CA ALA A 165 -9.43 -1.64 9.48
C ALA A 165 -10.19 -0.45 8.87
N ASN A 166 -10.45 -0.54 7.56
CA ASN A 166 -10.96 0.56 6.76
C ASN A 166 -12.50 0.67 6.82
N LYS A 167 -13.04 1.82 6.44
CA LYS A 167 -14.48 2.17 6.43
C LYS A 167 -15.09 2.33 7.83
N GLN A 168 -14.32 2.91 8.75
CA GLN A 168 -14.78 3.19 10.11
C GLN A 168 -15.87 4.27 10.18
N ASP A 169 -16.09 5.02 9.11
CA ASP A 169 -17.18 5.98 8.93
C ASP A 169 -18.56 5.32 8.81
N MET A 170 -18.61 4.02 8.48
CA MET A 170 -19.84 3.30 8.21
C MET A 170 -20.47 2.75 9.50
N LYS A 171 -21.81 2.90 9.62
CA LYS A 171 -22.56 2.37 10.77
C LYS A 171 -22.47 0.83 10.82
N GLY A 172 -22.16 0.29 12.00
CA GLY A 172 -22.06 -1.15 12.23
C GLY A 172 -20.73 -1.77 11.83
N CYS A 173 -19.74 -0.96 11.45
CA CYS A 173 -18.38 -1.41 11.18
C CYS A 173 -17.79 -2.15 12.38
N MET A 174 -16.91 -3.10 12.07
CA MET A 174 -16.05 -3.74 13.05
C MET A 174 -15.00 -2.75 13.55
N THR A 175 -14.78 -2.75 14.84
CA THR A 175 -13.61 -2.11 15.44
C THR A 175 -12.33 -2.86 15.06
N ALA A 176 -11.18 -2.17 15.13
CA ALA A 176 -9.88 -2.81 15.00
C ALA A 176 -9.69 -3.98 15.98
N ALA A 177 -10.25 -3.89 17.20
CA ALA A 177 -10.18 -4.96 18.19
C ALA A 177 -10.96 -6.22 17.77
N GLU A 178 -12.17 -6.06 17.20
CA GLU A 178 -12.95 -7.18 16.65
C GLU A 178 -12.23 -7.86 15.49
N ILE A 179 -11.71 -7.08 14.54
CA ILE A 179 -10.94 -7.59 13.39
C ILE A 179 -9.69 -8.32 13.89
N SER A 180 -8.93 -7.71 14.80
CA SER A 180 -7.71 -8.31 15.37
C SER A 180 -8.00 -9.67 16.03
N LYS A 181 -9.07 -9.74 16.82
CA LYS A 181 -9.51 -10.98 17.47
C LYS A 181 -9.90 -12.04 16.43
N TYR A 182 -10.69 -11.67 15.41
CA TYR A 182 -11.16 -12.62 14.40
C TYR A 182 -10.02 -13.17 13.54
N LEU A 183 -9.15 -12.28 13.05
CA LEU A 183 -7.95 -12.63 12.29
C LEU A 183 -6.88 -13.31 13.13
N THR A 184 -7.08 -13.42 14.46
CA THR A 184 -6.14 -14.01 15.41
C THR A 184 -4.73 -13.43 15.31
N LEU A 185 -4.63 -12.11 15.14
CA LEU A 185 -3.35 -11.43 14.93
C LEU A 185 -2.35 -11.68 16.08
N SER A 186 -2.85 -11.87 17.30
CA SER A 186 -2.03 -12.23 18.47
C SER A 186 -1.22 -13.52 18.30
N SER A 187 -1.64 -14.42 17.40
CA SER A 187 -0.94 -15.68 17.09
C SER A 187 0.20 -15.51 16.10
N ILE A 188 0.30 -14.37 15.41
CA ILE A 188 1.41 -14.04 14.52
C ILE A 188 2.59 -13.61 15.40
N LYS A 189 3.68 -14.40 15.38
CA LYS A 189 4.88 -14.20 16.23
C LYS A 189 6.15 -13.95 15.44
N ASP A 190 6.14 -14.37 14.19
CA ASP A 190 7.23 -14.35 13.23
C ASP A 190 7.24 -13.07 12.36
N HIS A 191 6.16 -12.28 12.39
CA HIS A 191 6.09 -10.99 11.71
C HIS A 191 5.72 -9.88 12.69
N PRO A 192 6.42 -8.72 12.67
CA PRO A 192 5.92 -7.50 13.31
C PRO A 192 4.60 -7.09 12.65
N TRP A 193 3.60 -6.74 13.44
CA TRP A 193 2.32 -6.27 12.92
C TRP A 193 1.73 -5.13 13.73
N HIS A 194 0.83 -4.37 13.08
CA HIS A 194 0.00 -3.35 13.71
C HIS A 194 -1.36 -3.30 13.03
N ILE A 195 -2.40 -2.97 13.79
CA ILE A 195 -3.73 -2.74 13.24
C ILE A 195 -4.17 -1.31 13.55
N GLN A 196 -4.66 -0.63 12.52
CA GLN A 196 -5.06 0.77 12.58
C GLN A 196 -6.46 0.93 12.01
N SER A 197 -7.39 1.43 12.83
CA SER A 197 -8.68 1.94 12.36
C SER A 197 -8.44 3.11 11.40
N CYS A 198 -9.10 3.10 10.24
CA CYS A 198 -8.99 4.19 9.28
C CYS A 198 -10.26 4.40 8.45
N CYS A 199 -10.31 5.54 7.78
CA CYS A 199 -11.26 5.82 6.71
C CYS A 199 -10.51 6.35 5.49
N ALA A 200 -10.48 5.56 4.41
CA ALA A 200 -9.84 5.94 3.17
C ALA A 200 -10.44 7.19 2.51
N LEU A 201 -11.70 7.52 2.81
CA LEU A 201 -12.40 8.69 2.25
C LEU A 201 -12.06 9.99 2.98
N THR A 202 -11.69 9.92 4.26
CA THR A 202 -11.34 11.11 5.05
C THR A 202 -9.84 11.24 5.29
N GLY A 203 -9.08 10.15 5.09
CA GLY A 203 -7.66 10.05 5.45
C GLY A 203 -7.41 9.78 6.93
N GLU A 204 -8.44 9.73 7.77
CA GLU A 204 -8.30 9.46 9.20
C GLU A 204 -7.64 8.10 9.44
N GLY A 205 -6.67 8.05 10.36
CA GLY A 205 -5.95 6.83 10.72
C GLY A 205 -4.82 6.43 9.77
N LEU A 206 -4.78 6.96 8.55
CA LEU A 206 -3.80 6.56 7.54
C LEU A 206 -2.38 7.00 7.91
N CYS A 207 -2.22 8.22 8.44
CA CYS A 207 -0.92 8.74 8.86
C CYS A 207 -0.31 7.92 9.99
N GLN A 208 -1.10 7.52 10.99
CA GLN A 208 -0.65 6.69 12.12
C GLN A 208 -0.16 5.30 11.64
N GLY A 209 -0.80 4.75 10.61
CA GLY A 209 -0.34 3.53 9.96
C GLY A 209 1.03 3.69 9.29
N LEU A 210 1.23 4.78 8.54
CA LEU A 210 2.51 5.09 7.90
C LEU A 210 3.61 5.38 8.94
N GLU A 211 3.31 6.10 10.01
CA GLU A 211 4.26 6.34 11.10
C GLU A 211 4.73 5.04 11.73
N TRP A 212 3.82 4.08 11.94
CA TRP A 212 4.19 2.75 12.40
C TRP A 212 5.14 2.06 11.40
N MET A 213 4.86 2.12 10.09
CA MET A 213 5.76 1.54 9.08
C MET A 213 7.14 2.19 9.10
N THR A 214 7.21 3.53 9.13
CA THR A 214 8.49 4.26 9.21
C THR A 214 9.26 3.89 10.48
N SER A 215 8.59 3.64 11.61
CA SER A 215 9.24 3.21 12.86
C SER A 215 9.91 1.83 12.78
N ARG A 216 9.59 1.02 11.76
CA ARG A 216 10.20 -0.31 11.55
C ARG A 216 11.43 -0.26 10.66
N ILE A 217 11.66 0.85 9.97
CA ILE A 217 12.82 0.99 9.09
C ILE A 217 14.10 1.06 9.93
N GLY A 218 15.09 0.24 9.57
CA GLY A 218 16.37 0.18 10.28
C GLY A 218 16.35 -0.63 11.58
N VAL A 219 15.18 -1.14 12.01
CA VAL A 219 15.08 -2.10 13.11
C VAL A 219 15.36 -3.49 12.54
N ARG A 220 16.57 -4.01 12.77
CA ARG A 220 17.00 -5.36 12.40
C ARG A 220 16.98 -6.29 13.60
#